data_AF-A0A7C3Z3G9-F1
#
_entry.id   AF-A0A7C3Z3G9-F1
#
_cell.length_a   1.000
_cell.length_b   1.000
_cell.length_c   1.000
_cell.angle_alpha   90.00
_cell.angle_beta   90.00
_cell.angle_gamma   90.00
#
_symmetry.space_group_name_H-M   'P 1'
#
loop_
_entity.id
_entity.type
_entity.pdbx_description
1 polymer ?
#
loop_
_entity_poly.entity_id
_entity_poly.type
_entity_poly.pdbx_seq_one_letter_code
_entity_poly.pdbx_strand_id
1 'polypeptide(L)'
;MNKWLLGAVLVIAVIVVYSLVGSEMLRREMKLTQEQAVDFAVQELKFRYPNASIEVFKVENTSGVAGQSWWLIKANVVYGKNTLCPNLTIVDVDQKFNFVPREREIVTENCRVLGCKGMQYCSINYPEEAVIIPLDPDHNPEIQADLSHYINSAGGAQNIHTDAIRYTDEYTTNQNNTYSDVWVVRYTYQDAPNLFEVILNKTSGKIIEYYTVPL
;
A
#
# COMPACT_ATOMS: atom_id res chain seq x y z
N MET A 1 47.87 -41.26 -40.65
CA MET A 1 46.87 -40.33 -40.07
C MET A 1 47.62 -39.23 -39.32
N ASN A 2 47.54 -37.99 -39.78
CA ASN A 2 48.35 -36.89 -39.23
C ASN A 2 47.86 -36.53 -37.83
N LYS A 3 48.76 -36.56 -36.84
CA LYS A 3 48.47 -36.21 -35.44
C LYS A 3 47.81 -34.82 -35.29
N TRP A 4 48.06 -33.93 -36.24
CA TRP A 4 47.43 -32.62 -36.37
C TRP A 4 45.92 -32.66 -36.66
N LEU A 5 45.45 -33.59 -37.48
CA LEU A 5 44.01 -33.75 -37.78
C LEU A 5 43.25 -34.27 -36.57
N LEU A 6 43.84 -35.20 -35.82
CA LEU A 6 43.27 -35.71 -34.56
C LEU A 6 43.15 -34.61 -33.50
N GLY A 7 44.16 -33.74 -33.38
CA GLY A 7 44.13 -32.60 -32.46
C GLY A 7 43.05 -31.58 -32.81
N ALA A 8 42.92 -31.22 -34.09
CA ALA A 8 41.92 -30.25 -34.54
C ALA A 8 40.48 -30.75 -34.34
N VAL A 9 40.22 -32.03 -34.62
CA VAL A 9 38.89 -32.63 -34.43
C VAL A 9 38.48 -32.63 -32.96
N LEU A 10 39.42 -32.88 -32.04
CA LEU A 10 39.15 -32.95 -30.61
C LEU A 10 38.82 -31.57 -30.01
N VAL A 11 39.51 -30.51 -30.47
CA VAL A 11 39.23 -29.13 -30.06
C VAL A 11 37.84 -28.68 -30.55
N ILE A 12 37.49 -28.99 -31.80
CA ILE A 12 36.17 -28.66 -32.35
C ILE A 12 35.06 -29.41 -31.58
N ALA A 13 35.27 -30.69 -31.27
CA ALA A 13 34.32 -31.47 -30.49
C ALA A 13 34.07 -30.86 -29.09
N VAL A 14 35.12 -30.38 -28.42
CA VAL A 14 35.00 -29.70 -27.11
C VAL A 14 34.22 -28.40 -27.21
N ILE A 15 34.47 -27.57 -28.24
CA ILE A 15 33.74 -26.31 -28.45
C ILE A 15 32.25 -26.58 -28.72
N VAL A 16 31.93 -27.59 -29.54
CA VAL A 16 30.55 -27.95 -29.85
C VAL A 16 29.82 -28.44 -28.60
N VAL A 17 30.43 -29.31 -27.80
CA VAL A 17 29.83 -29.77 -26.53
C VAL A 17 29.63 -28.60 -25.56
N TYR A 18 30.59 -27.70 -25.43
CA TYR A 18 30.47 -26.53 -24.54
C TYR A 18 29.35 -25.58 -24.99
N SER A 19 29.20 -25.36 -26.30
CA SER A 19 28.16 -24.51 -26.87
C SER A 19 26.75 -25.10 -26.71
N LEU A 20 26.61 -26.42 -26.86
CA LEU A 20 25.35 -27.14 -26.65
C LEU A 20 24.93 -27.09 -25.17
N VAL A 21 25.84 -27.45 -24.25
CA VAL A 21 25.54 -27.46 -22.81
C VAL A 21 25.30 -26.03 -22.27
N GLY A 22 26.06 -25.04 -22.74
CA GLY A 22 25.86 -23.64 -22.35
C GLY A 22 24.52 -23.07 -22.82
N SER A 23 24.05 -23.47 -24.00
CA SER A 23 22.77 -23.01 -24.55
C SER A 23 21.55 -23.53 -23.79
N GLU A 24 21.61 -24.75 -23.25
CA GLU A 24 20.51 -25.30 -22.44
C GLU A 24 20.45 -24.70 -21.03
N MET A 25 21.59 -24.35 -20.43
CA MET A 25 21.62 -23.66 -19.14
C MET A 25 21.05 -22.24 -19.22
N LEU A 26 21.27 -21.52 -20.33
CA LEU A 26 20.74 -20.16 -20.52
C LEU A 26 19.22 -20.13 -20.80
N ARG A 27 18.63 -21.26 -21.21
CA ARG A 27 17.19 -21.37 -21.53
C ARG A 27 16.30 -21.78 -20.38
N ARG A 28 16.86 -22.13 -19.22
CA ARG A 28 16.06 -22.21 -17.99
C ARG A 28 15.68 -20.80 -17.61
N GLU A 29 14.53 -20.33 -18.10
CA GLU A 29 13.80 -19.21 -17.50
C GLU A 29 13.76 -19.49 -16.00
N MET A 30 14.56 -18.74 -15.23
CA MET A 30 14.52 -18.82 -13.79
C MET A 30 13.11 -18.38 -13.39
N LYS A 31 12.26 -19.37 -13.09
CA LYS A 31 10.95 -19.12 -12.51
C LYS A 31 11.18 -18.51 -11.14
N LEU A 32 11.08 -17.19 -11.08
CA LEU A 32 11.09 -16.45 -9.82
C LEU A 32 10.02 -17.03 -8.91
N THR A 33 10.41 -17.33 -7.67
CA THR A 33 9.42 -17.67 -6.65
C THR A 33 8.58 -16.43 -6.34
N GLN A 34 7.39 -16.64 -5.79
CA GLN A 34 6.54 -15.55 -5.32
C GLN A 34 7.28 -14.62 -4.35
N GLU A 35 8.03 -15.20 -3.40
CA GLU A 35 8.81 -14.45 -2.41
C GLU A 35 9.88 -13.58 -3.06
N GLN A 36 10.64 -14.12 -4.03
CA GLN A 36 11.63 -13.35 -4.77
C GLN A 36 10.99 -12.22 -5.57
N ALA A 37 9.86 -12.47 -6.22
CA ALA A 37 9.14 -11.45 -6.97
C ALA A 37 8.67 -10.30 -6.07
N VAL A 38 8.16 -10.62 -4.87
CA VAL A 38 7.77 -9.64 -3.86
C VAL A 38 8.97 -8.83 -3.40
N ASP A 39 10.10 -9.46 -3.09
CA ASP A 39 11.32 -8.77 -2.67
C ASP A 39 11.83 -7.79 -3.75
N PHE A 40 11.89 -8.23 -5.01
CA PHE A 40 12.27 -7.36 -6.12
C PHE A 40 11.31 -6.17 -6.31
N ALA A 41 10.00 -6.41 -6.25
CA ALA A 41 9.02 -5.34 -6.36
C ALA A 41 9.13 -4.34 -5.20
N VAL A 42 9.28 -4.82 -3.96
CA VAL A 42 9.44 -3.94 -2.79
C VAL A 42 10.74 -3.14 -2.88
N GLN A 43 11.84 -3.72 -3.34
CA GLN A 43 13.10 -3.00 -3.54
C GLN A 43 12.97 -1.89 -4.58
N GLU A 44 12.36 -2.17 -5.73
CA GLU A 44 12.12 -1.16 -6.77
C GLU A 44 11.18 -0.05 -6.28
N LEU A 45 10.11 -0.41 -5.55
CA LEU A 45 9.20 0.57 -4.95
C LEU A 45 9.91 1.44 -3.91
N LYS A 46 10.76 0.86 -3.05
CA LYS A 46 11.55 1.62 -2.06
C LYS A 46 12.54 2.56 -2.72
N PHE A 47 13.13 2.13 -3.84
CA PHE A 47 14.04 2.95 -4.63
C PHE A 47 13.31 4.14 -5.27
N ARG A 48 12.12 3.92 -5.84
CA ARG A 48 11.34 4.95 -6.53
C ARG A 48 10.60 5.91 -5.61
N TYR A 49 10.10 5.41 -4.48
CA TYR A 49 9.31 6.15 -3.51
C TYR A 49 10.06 6.22 -2.17
N PRO A 50 11.17 6.98 -2.11
CA PRO A 50 11.92 7.10 -0.87
C PRO A 50 11.03 7.75 0.20
N ASN A 51 11.12 7.24 1.43
CA ASN A 51 10.34 7.69 2.60
C ASN A 51 8.84 7.33 2.58
N ALA A 52 8.35 6.58 1.57
CA ALA A 52 7.00 6.03 1.61
C ALA A 52 6.96 4.72 2.43
N SER A 53 5.85 4.49 3.13
CA SER A 53 5.50 3.17 3.65
C SER A 53 4.94 2.33 2.50
N ILE A 54 5.50 1.13 2.32
CA ILE A 54 5.12 0.23 1.22
C ILE A 54 4.52 -1.03 1.83
N GLU A 55 3.30 -1.36 1.42
CA GLU A 55 2.58 -2.55 1.88
C GLU A 55 2.02 -3.33 0.68
N VAL A 56 2.47 -4.56 0.51
CA VAL A 56 1.97 -5.44 -0.54
C VAL A 56 0.69 -6.11 -0.06
N PHE A 57 -0.43 -5.81 -0.71
CA PHE A 57 -1.74 -6.35 -0.32
C PHE A 57 -2.24 -7.44 -1.29
N LYS A 58 -1.67 -7.53 -2.50
CA LYS A 58 -2.07 -8.54 -3.48
C LYS A 58 -0.89 -9.03 -4.30
N VAL A 59 -0.81 -10.34 -4.48
CA VAL A 59 0.12 -11.00 -5.41
C VAL A 59 -0.67 -11.97 -6.26
N GLU A 60 -0.61 -11.81 -7.57
CA GLU A 60 -1.32 -12.63 -8.54
C GLU A 60 -0.33 -13.28 -9.50
N ASN A 61 -0.52 -14.56 -9.78
CA ASN A 61 0.16 -15.22 -10.88
C ASN A 61 -0.72 -15.07 -12.13
N THR A 62 -0.28 -14.25 -13.08
CA THR A 62 -1.01 -14.02 -14.33
C THR A 62 -0.38 -14.84 -15.44
N SER A 63 -1.19 -15.60 -16.16
CA SER A 63 -0.80 -16.35 -17.35
C SER A 63 -1.24 -15.63 -18.63
N GLY A 64 -0.33 -15.48 -19.57
CA GLY A 64 -0.59 -14.92 -20.88
C GLY A 64 -1.02 -15.97 -21.90
N VAL A 65 -1.40 -15.48 -23.09
CA VAL A 65 -1.91 -16.29 -24.22
C VAL A 65 -0.89 -17.35 -24.70
N ALA A 66 0.40 -17.12 -24.48
CA ALA A 66 1.49 -18.02 -24.88
C ALA A 66 1.90 -19.02 -23.78
N GLY A 67 1.11 -19.18 -22.70
CA GLY A 67 1.44 -20.07 -21.58
C GLY A 67 2.55 -19.55 -20.66
N GLN A 68 3.11 -18.36 -20.94
CA GLN A 68 4.03 -17.67 -20.03
C GLN A 68 3.27 -17.12 -18.83
N SER A 69 3.79 -17.37 -17.63
CA SER A 69 3.22 -16.90 -16.37
C SER A 69 4.16 -15.87 -15.73
N TRP A 70 3.62 -14.77 -15.21
CA TRP A 70 4.38 -13.74 -14.51
C TRP A 70 3.67 -13.29 -13.24
N TRP A 71 4.43 -12.78 -12.28
CA TRP A 71 3.88 -12.21 -11.07
C TRP A 71 3.43 -10.76 -11.30
N LEU A 72 2.20 -10.46 -10.88
CA LEU A 72 1.65 -9.12 -10.74
C LEU A 72 1.49 -8.83 -9.24
N ILE A 73 2.13 -7.77 -8.77
CA ILE A 73 2.16 -7.37 -7.38
C ILE A 73 1.47 -6.02 -7.26
N LYS A 74 0.53 -5.90 -6.34
CA LYS A 74 -0.14 -4.65 -6.01
C LYS A 74 0.27 -4.21 -4.62
N ALA A 75 0.69 -2.96 -4.53
CA ALA A 75 1.16 -2.38 -3.28
C ALA A 75 0.53 -1.02 -3.03
N ASN A 76 0.31 -0.74 -1.76
CA ASN A 76 0.00 0.58 -1.25
C ASN A 76 1.31 1.33 -1.05
N VAL A 77 1.41 2.52 -1.64
CA VAL A 77 2.49 3.46 -1.41
C VAL A 77 1.90 4.63 -0.63
N VAL A 78 2.30 4.75 0.64
CA VAL A 78 1.73 5.71 1.59
C VAL A 78 2.78 6.69 2.05
N TYR A 79 2.60 7.97 1.74
CA TYR A 79 3.40 9.06 2.30
C TYR A 79 2.75 9.60 3.56
N GLY A 80 3.53 9.76 4.63
CA GLY A 80 3.03 10.35 5.87
C GLY A 80 1.96 9.50 6.55
N LYS A 81 2.10 8.17 6.59
CA LYS A 81 1.12 7.22 7.17
C LYS A 81 0.60 7.61 8.56
N ASN A 82 1.45 8.21 9.39
CA ASN A 82 1.12 8.63 10.76
C ASN A 82 0.79 10.13 10.88
N THR A 83 0.50 10.79 9.76
CA THR A 83 0.15 12.22 9.71
C THR A 83 -1.34 12.38 9.48
N LEU A 84 -1.87 13.58 9.74
CA LEU A 84 -3.25 13.95 9.44
C LEU A 84 -3.62 13.86 7.95
N CYS A 85 -2.62 13.85 7.06
CA CYS A 85 -2.82 14.00 5.64
C CYS A 85 -1.97 12.97 4.86
N PRO A 86 -2.23 11.66 5.06
CA PRO A 86 -1.51 10.62 4.35
C PRO A 86 -1.91 10.60 2.88
N ASN A 87 -0.92 10.53 1.99
CA ASN A 87 -1.19 10.31 0.56
C ASN A 87 -1.05 8.83 0.25
N LEU A 88 -2.15 8.19 -0.17
CA LEU A 88 -2.21 6.79 -0.57
C LEU A 88 -2.30 6.69 -2.10
N THR A 89 -1.34 6.00 -2.68
CA THR A 89 -1.36 5.62 -4.10
C THR A 89 -1.25 4.11 -4.24
N ILE A 90 -2.11 3.53 -5.05
CA ILE A 90 -2.05 2.11 -5.40
C ILE A 90 -1.20 1.95 -6.65
N VAL A 91 -0.17 1.12 -6.52
CA VAL A 91 0.82 0.88 -7.56
C VAL A 91 0.81 -0.59 -7.94
N ASP A 92 0.72 -0.83 -9.25
CA ASP A 92 0.80 -2.17 -9.82
C ASP A 92 2.20 -2.36 -10.42
N VAL A 93 2.86 -3.44 -10.02
CA VAL A 93 4.21 -3.80 -10.42
C VAL A 93 4.18 -5.18 -11.06
N ASP A 94 4.74 -5.36 -12.24
CA ASP A 94 4.76 -6.69 -12.88
C ASP A 94 6.16 -7.14 -13.30
N GLN A 95 6.40 -8.45 -13.18
CA GLN A 95 7.66 -9.06 -13.59
C GLN A 95 7.90 -8.93 -15.11
N LYS A 96 6.84 -8.83 -15.92
CA LYS A 96 6.92 -8.74 -17.38
C LYS A 96 7.66 -7.47 -17.84
N PHE A 97 7.53 -6.38 -17.10
CA PHE A 97 8.20 -5.10 -17.33
C PHE A 97 9.27 -4.86 -16.28
N ASN A 98 9.98 -5.91 -15.84
CA ASN A 98 11.09 -5.83 -14.88
C ASN A 98 10.73 -5.13 -13.56
N PHE A 99 9.51 -5.35 -13.07
CA PHE A 99 8.98 -4.74 -11.87
C PHE A 99 8.94 -3.21 -11.92
N VAL A 100 8.84 -2.60 -13.10
CA VAL A 100 8.65 -1.14 -13.20
C VAL A 100 7.25 -0.76 -12.68
N PRO A 101 7.16 0.12 -11.66
CA PRO A 101 5.92 0.65 -11.14
C PRO A 101 5.06 1.31 -12.21
N ARG A 102 3.77 0.96 -12.24
CA ARG A 102 2.74 1.68 -12.97
C ARG A 102 1.72 2.19 -11.97
N GLU A 103 1.75 3.50 -11.73
CA GLU A 103 0.73 4.18 -10.93
C GLU A 103 -0.62 3.98 -11.60
N ARG A 104 -1.59 3.44 -10.87
CA ARG A 104 -2.92 3.18 -11.41
C ARG A 104 -3.99 4.03 -10.77
N GLU A 105 -3.83 4.36 -9.49
CA GLU A 105 -4.91 5.00 -8.74
C GLU A 105 -4.38 5.80 -7.55
N ILE A 106 -4.62 7.11 -7.58
CA ILE A 106 -4.44 7.98 -6.42
C ILE A 106 -5.74 7.92 -5.63
N VAL A 107 -5.67 7.38 -4.41
CA VAL A 107 -6.85 7.19 -3.55
C VAL A 107 -7.05 8.44 -2.67
N THR A 108 -5.95 8.92 -2.07
CA THR A 108 -5.94 10.15 -1.28
C THR A 108 -4.77 11.05 -1.69
N GLU A 109 -5.03 12.36 -1.76
CA GLU A 109 -4.00 13.36 -2.06
C GLU A 109 -4.39 14.73 -1.49
N ASN A 110 -3.42 15.49 -1.00
CA ASN A 110 -3.63 16.88 -0.54
C ASN A 110 -4.80 17.00 0.44
N CYS A 111 -4.91 16.04 1.36
CA CYS A 111 -5.93 15.92 2.41
C CYS A 111 -7.35 15.78 1.86
N ARG A 112 -7.49 15.16 0.70
CA ARG A 112 -8.78 14.86 0.08
C ARG A 112 -8.87 13.40 -0.29
N VAL A 113 -10.03 12.81 -0.04
CA VAL A 113 -10.37 11.47 -0.55
C VAL A 113 -10.93 11.64 -1.96
N LEU A 114 -10.13 11.29 -2.97
CA LEU A 114 -10.49 11.51 -4.37
C LEU A 114 -11.60 10.57 -4.81
N GLY A 115 -11.61 9.35 -4.29
CA GLY A 115 -12.63 8.34 -4.61
C GLY A 115 -14.03 8.69 -4.09
N CYS A 116 -14.16 9.48 -3.01
CA CYS A 116 -15.45 9.73 -2.36
C CYS A 116 -16.18 11.00 -2.80
N LYS A 117 -15.51 11.91 -3.51
CA LYS A 117 -16.07 13.19 -3.89
C LYS A 117 -17.28 13.03 -4.83
N GLY A 118 -18.47 13.45 -4.37
CA GLY A 118 -19.69 13.45 -5.17
C GLY A 118 -20.39 12.09 -5.27
N MET A 119 -19.97 11.08 -4.50
CA MET A 119 -20.65 9.79 -4.43
C MET A 119 -21.67 9.77 -3.28
N GLN A 120 -22.88 9.27 -3.56
CA GLN A 120 -23.91 9.11 -2.54
C GLN A 120 -23.53 8.08 -1.46
N TYR A 121 -22.65 7.13 -1.81
CA TYR A 121 -22.13 6.09 -0.91
C TYR A 121 -20.60 6.04 -1.03
N CYS A 122 -19.90 6.43 0.03
CA CYS A 122 -18.44 6.39 0.14
C CYS A 122 -18.05 5.21 1.05
N SER A 123 -17.43 4.17 0.47
CA SER A 123 -16.89 3.06 1.25
C SER A 123 -15.42 3.34 1.59
N ILE A 124 -15.11 3.41 2.89
CA ILE A 124 -13.74 3.54 3.39
C ILE A 124 -13.12 2.15 3.45
N ASN A 125 -12.12 1.93 2.61
CA ASN A 125 -11.43 0.65 2.50
C ASN A 125 -10.07 0.67 3.20
N TYR A 126 -9.47 1.85 3.36
CA TYR A 126 -8.10 1.99 3.87
C TYR A 126 -8.01 2.91 5.12
N PRO A 127 -7.07 2.65 6.04
CA PRO A 127 -6.82 3.53 7.18
C PRO A 127 -6.54 4.98 6.78
N GLU A 128 -5.80 5.18 5.68
CA GLU A 128 -5.43 6.50 5.18
C GLU A 128 -6.65 7.32 4.74
N GLU A 129 -7.65 6.66 4.14
CA GLU A 129 -8.94 7.28 3.84
C GLU A 129 -9.67 7.64 5.14
N ALA A 130 -9.70 6.71 6.11
CA ALA A 130 -10.36 6.93 7.40
C ALA A 130 -9.79 8.14 8.16
N VAL A 131 -8.46 8.34 8.12
CA VAL A 131 -7.81 9.51 8.73
C VAL A 131 -8.23 10.82 8.05
N ILE A 132 -8.46 10.81 6.73
CA ILE A 132 -8.77 12.04 5.98
C ILE A 132 -10.26 12.38 5.99
N ILE A 133 -11.16 11.38 5.96
CA ILE A 133 -12.61 11.60 5.85
C ILE A 133 -13.18 12.57 6.92
N PRO A 134 -12.78 12.51 8.21
CA PRO A 134 -13.23 13.47 9.22
C PRO A 134 -12.79 14.91 8.95
N LEU A 135 -11.72 15.10 8.18
CA LEU A 135 -11.19 16.41 7.80
C LEU A 135 -11.83 16.96 6.52
N ASP A 136 -12.62 16.15 5.81
CA ASP A 136 -13.28 16.55 4.57
C ASP A 136 -14.51 17.43 4.86
N PRO A 137 -14.45 18.75 4.56
CA PRO A 137 -15.54 19.67 4.83
C PRO A 137 -16.82 19.33 4.07
N ASP A 138 -16.70 18.69 2.91
CA ASP A 138 -17.86 18.37 2.06
C ASP A 138 -18.66 17.21 2.65
N HIS A 139 -18.00 16.32 3.41
CA HIS A 139 -18.62 15.12 3.99
C HIS A 139 -18.99 15.29 5.47
N ASN A 140 -18.17 16.01 6.25
CA ASN A 140 -18.31 16.06 7.70
C ASN A 140 -18.12 17.49 8.27
N PRO A 141 -18.96 18.47 7.89
CA PRO A 141 -18.76 19.88 8.28
C PRO A 141 -18.88 20.12 9.79
N GLU A 142 -19.67 19.32 10.50
CA GLU A 142 -19.91 19.51 11.94
C GLU A 142 -18.68 19.17 12.79
N ILE A 143 -18.02 18.03 12.52
CA ILE A 143 -16.82 17.65 13.28
C ILE A 143 -15.60 18.49 12.88
N GLN A 144 -15.59 19.01 11.65
CA GLN A 144 -14.41 19.66 11.11
C GLN A 144 -13.95 20.79 12.02
N ALA A 145 -14.89 21.56 12.57
CA ALA A 145 -14.60 22.64 13.49
C ALA A 145 -13.95 22.14 14.79
N ASP A 146 -14.50 21.09 15.41
CA ASP A 146 -14.02 20.54 16.67
C ASP A 146 -12.67 19.85 16.52
N LEU A 147 -12.50 19.06 15.46
CA LEU A 147 -11.23 18.42 15.12
C LEU A 147 -10.18 19.47 14.76
N SER A 148 -10.54 20.51 14.00
CA SER A 148 -9.62 21.63 13.72
C SER A 148 -9.22 22.36 14.99
N HIS A 149 -10.15 22.58 15.92
CA HIS A 149 -9.85 23.18 17.21
C HIS A 149 -8.89 22.29 18.03
N TYR A 150 -9.13 20.98 18.07
CA TYR A 150 -8.23 20.02 18.71
C TYR A 150 -6.82 20.08 18.12
N ILE A 151 -6.70 20.05 16.79
CA ILE A 151 -5.42 20.13 16.08
C ILE A 151 -4.70 21.45 16.34
N ASN A 152 -5.42 22.57 16.31
CA ASN A 152 -4.85 23.89 16.57
C ASN A 152 -4.38 24.05 18.03
N SER A 153 -5.07 23.39 18.98
CA SER A 153 -4.67 23.41 20.39
C SER A 153 -3.32 22.70 20.65
N ALA A 154 -2.94 21.76 19.78
CA ALA A 154 -1.70 21.00 19.86
C ALA A 154 -0.46 21.70 19.26
N GLY A 155 -0.54 22.99 18.93
CA GLY A 155 0.52 23.70 18.19
C GLY A 155 0.49 23.43 16.68
N GLY A 156 -0.65 22.96 16.16
CA GLY A 156 -0.87 22.66 14.75
C GLY A 156 -0.53 21.23 14.35
N ALA A 157 -0.56 20.96 13.04
CA ALA A 157 -0.43 19.61 12.46
C ALA A 157 0.95 18.93 12.66
N GLN A 158 1.94 19.62 13.22
CA GLN A 158 3.33 19.13 13.22
C GLN A 158 3.63 18.01 14.23
N ASN A 159 2.77 17.80 15.23
CA ASN A 159 2.97 16.78 16.28
C ASN A 159 1.76 15.87 16.50
N ILE A 160 0.78 15.91 15.61
CA ILE A 160 -0.38 15.02 15.71
C ILE A 160 0.03 13.63 15.24
N HIS A 161 -0.11 12.65 16.11
CA HIS A 161 -0.10 11.23 15.79
C HIS A 161 -1.53 10.79 15.49
N THR A 162 -1.72 10.16 14.33
CA THR A 162 -3.00 9.60 13.91
C THR A 162 -2.92 8.10 13.79
N ASP A 163 -3.94 7.43 14.29
CA ASP A 163 -4.15 6.00 14.09
C ASP A 163 -5.57 5.74 13.61
N ALA A 164 -5.73 4.74 12.76
CA ALA A 164 -7.02 4.32 12.26
C ALA A 164 -7.09 2.79 12.26
N ILE A 165 -8.06 2.27 13.01
CA ILE A 165 -8.27 0.83 13.19
C ILE A 165 -9.67 0.48 12.70
N ARG A 166 -9.76 -0.59 11.90
CA ARG A 166 -11.03 -1.16 11.49
C ARG A 166 -11.48 -2.22 12.47
N TYR A 167 -12.70 -2.08 12.96
CA TYR A 167 -13.38 -3.07 13.79
C TYR A 167 -14.49 -3.72 12.96
N THR A 168 -14.33 -5.00 12.63
CA THR A 168 -15.34 -5.77 11.86
C THR A 168 -16.42 -6.38 12.76
N ASP A 169 -16.06 -6.76 13.98
CA ASP A 169 -16.95 -7.42 14.94
C ASP A 169 -17.61 -6.37 15.86
N GLU A 170 -17.18 -6.24 17.11
CA GLU A 170 -17.73 -5.28 18.07
C GLU A 170 -16.66 -4.28 18.56
N TYR A 171 -17.05 -3.02 18.66
CA TYR A 171 -16.29 -1.94 19.29
C TYR A 171 -17.17 -1.24 20.32
N THR A 172 -16.78 -1.28 21.60
CA THR A 172 -17.50 -0.60 22.69
C THR A 172 -16.73 0.63 23.16
N THR A 173 -17.40 1.79 23.17
CA THR A 173 -16.83 3.06 23.64
C THR A 173 -16.83 3.16 25.16
N ASN A 174 -16.13 4.17 25.68
CA ASN A 174 -16.14 4.50 27.11
C ASN A 174 -17.52 4.92 27.64
N GLN A 175 -18.48 5.19 26.75
CA GLN A 175 -19.87 5.49 27.10
C GLN A 175 -20.79 4.26 27.06
N ASN A 176 -20.22 3.05 26.90
CA ASN A 176 -20.93 1.78 26.75
C ASN A 176 -21.82 1.68 25.49
N ASN A 177 -21.52 2.44 24.44
CA ASN A 177 -22.15 2.25 23.13
C ASN A 177 -21.35 1.22 22.33
N THR A 178 -22.01 0.25 21.70
CA THR A 178 -21.37 -0.79 20.89
C THR A 178 -21.70 -0.62 19.40
N TYR A 179 -20.66 -0.69 18.55
CA TYR A 179 -20.75 -0.58 17.10
C TYR A 179 -20.11 -1.79 16.42
N SER A 180 -20.46 -2.01 15.15
CA SER A 180 -19.89 -3.05 14.29
C SER A 180 -19.62 -2.54 12.87
N ASP A 181 -18.62 -3.10 12.19
CA ASP A 181 -18.10 -2.67 10.88
C ASP A 181 -17.86 -1.15 10.79
N VAL A 182 -17.03 -0.65 11.73
CA VAL A 182 -16.66 0.76 11.84
C VAL A 182 -15.16 0.97 11.72
N TRP A 183 -14.78 2.18 11.32
CA TRP A 183 -13.42 2.69 11.49
C TRP A 183 -13.38 3.56 12.74
N VAL A 184 -12.41 3.31 13.61
CA VAL A 184 -12.13 4.16 14.77
C VAL A 184 -10.83 4.88 14.50
N VAL A 185 -10.90 6.20 14.44
CA VAL A 185 -9.77 7.08 14.14
C VAL A 185 -9.44 7.86 15.38
N ARG A 186 -8.18 7.82 15.80
CA ARG A 186 -7.69 8.49 17.00
C ARG A 186 -6.63 9.50 16.61
N TYR A 187 -6.82 10.71 17.09
CA TYR A 187 -5.88 11.81 16.99
C TYR A 187 -5.32 12.08 18.38
N THR A 188 -4.00 12.05 18.50
CA THR A 188 -3.28 12.37 19.74
C THR A 188 -2.03 13.16 19.41
N TYR A 189 -1.35 13.69 20.42
CA TYR A 189 -0.05 14.34 20.26
C TYR A 189 0.81 14.08 21.51
N GLN A 190 2.10 14.38 21.39
CA GLN A 190 3.01 14.20 22.51
C GLN A 190 2.55 15.01 23.73
N ASP A 191 2.46 14.36 24.89
CA ASP A 191 1.99 14.94 26.16
C ASP A 191 0.53 15.44 26.16
N ALA A 192 -0.30 14.96 25.23
CA ALA A 192 -1.71 15.31 25.20
C ALA A 192 -2.42 14.84 26.49
N PRO A 193 -3.24 15.69 27.15
CA PRO A 193 -4.06 15.26 28.28
C PRO A 193 -5.26 14.41 27.82
N ASN A 194 -5.63 14.49 26.54
CA ASN A 194 -6.76 13.78 25.95
C ASN A 194 -6.46 13.40 24.49
N LEU A 195 -7.04 12.29 24.04
CA LEU A 195 -7.16 11.94 22.61
C LEU A 195 -8.50 12.43 22.04
N PHE A 196 -8.54 12.69 20.74
CA PHE A 196 -9.78 12.92 20.00
C PHE A 196 -10.11 11.66 19.19
N GLU A 197 -11.23 11.03 19.48
CA GLU A 197 -11.67 9.80 18.82
C GLU A 197 -12.86 10.08 17.90
N VAL A 198 -12.82 9.53 16.69
CA VAL A 198 -13.88 9.62 15.69
C VAL A 198 -14.26 8.22 15.23
N ILE A 199 -15.55 7.91 15.27
CA ILE A 199 -16.11 6.63 14.83
C ILE A 199 -16.82 6.88 13.50
N LEU A 200 -16.37 6.18 12.46
CA LEU A 200 -16.87 6.30 11.10
C LEU A 200 -17.60 5.03 10.68
N ASN A 201 -18.76 5.21 10.06
CA ASN A 201 -19.43 4.13 9.35
C ASN A 201 -18.61 3.75 8.11
N LYS A 202 -18.21 2.47 7.99
CA LYS A 202 -17.37 2.00 6.89
C LYS A 202 -18.00 2.20 5.51
N THR A 203 -19.32 2.09 5.38
CA THR A 203 -20.03 2.05 4.09
C THR A 203 -20.46 3.43 3.59
N SER A 204 -20.70 4.37 4.50
CA SER A 204 -21.10 5.73 4.13
C SER A 204 -20.00 6.76 4.33
N GLY A 205 -18.95 6.44 5.09
CA GLY A 205 -17.93 7.40 5.52
C GLY A 205 -18.46 8.50 6.45
N LYS A 206 -19.72 8.38 6.88
CA LYS A 206 -20.30 9.33 7.83
C LYS A 206 -19.80 9.05 9.23
N ILE A 207 -19.58 10.12 9.96
CA ILE A 207 -19.32 10.05 11.39
C ILE A 207 -20.57 9.57 12.10
N ILE A 208 -20.38 8.57 12.95
CA ILE A 208 -21.41 8.05 13.84
C ILE A 208 -21.35 8.88 15.12
N GLU A 209 -20.20 8.85 15.79
CA GLU A 209 -19.95 9.57 17.05
C GLU A 209 -18.48 10.00 17.15
N TYR A 210 -18.21 10.99 17.99
CA TYR A 210 -16.87 11.46 18.29
C TYR A 210 -16.77 12.01 19.72
N TYR A 211 -15.60 11.88 20.33
CA TYR A 211 -15.38 12.33 21.70
C TYR A 211 -13.95 12.81 21.93
N THR A 212 -13.78 13.60 22.98
CA THR A 212 -12.48 13.83 23.60
C THR A 212 -12.36 12.92 24.82
N VAL A 213 -11.38 12.01 24.82
CA VAL A 213 -11.19 10.99 25.85
C VAL A 213 -9.91 11.28 26.63
N PRO A 214 -9.94 11.33 27.97
CA PRO A 214 -8.72 11.44 28.78
C PRO A 214 -7.77 10.27 28.53
N LEU A 215 -6.48 10.56 28.38
CA LEU A 215 -5.43 9.55 28.21
C LEU A 215 -4.97 8.95 29.54
#